data_AF-A0A7R8ZPR6-F1
#
_entry.id   AF-A0A7R8ZPR6-F1
#
_cell.length_a   1.000
_cell.length_b   1.000
_cell.length_c   1.000
_cell.angle_alpha   90.00
_cell.angle_beta   90.00
_cell.angle_gamma   90.00
#
_symmetry.space_group_name_H-M   'P 1'
#
loop_
_entity.id
_entity.type
_entity.pdbx_description
1 polymer ?
#
loop_
_entity_poly.entity_id
_entity_poly.type
_entity_poly.pdbx_seq_one_letter_code
_entity_poly.pdbx_strand_id
1 'polypeptide(L)'
;MIVYQKWLESVGDLASSTSRSFFSTMRRGGRDSRGRRQRYRMAHEDRRFPENTVRYPGIGVIHQRFGQTSEEQLFSNSLPNPALEEFLDILGRRVRLKDHEGYRGGLDTIHGHTGAESVHTTFRDREIMFHVSSLLPFTENDPQQVQRKRHIGNDIVSVVFQDANTPFTPNMIVSHFLHSFVVVQVVEPNSSNTRYKVSVTSRSDVPFFGPPLPSPAVFRKGPEFQEFLLTKIINAETAAYKAERFAKLEASNE
;
A
#
# COMPACT_ATOMS: atom_id res chain seq x y z
N MET A 1 -20.15 -1.50 5.47
CA MET A 1 -20.08 -2.85 6.08
C MET A 1 -19.86 -3.97 5.07
N ILE A 2 -20.59 -4.06 3.95
CA ILE A 2 -20.44 -5.16 2.97
C ILE A 2 -19.06 -5.20 2.28
N VAL A 3 -18.41 -4.04 2.08
CA VAL A 3 -17.07 -3.97 1.48
C VAL A 3 -15.97 -4.49 2.42
N TYR A 4 -16.19 -4.39 3.74
CA TYR A 4 -15.24 -4.82 4.78
C TYR A 4 -15.23 -6.35 4.94
N GLN A 5 -16.39 -6.99 4.86
CA GLN A 5 -16.51 -8.46 4.90
C GLN A 5 -15.87 -9.12 3.68
N LYS A 6 -16.07 -8.58 2.47
CA LYS A 6 -15.41 -9.11 1.27
C LYS A 6 -13.88 -8.93 1.26
N TRP A 7 -13.38 -7.90 1.95
CA TRP A 7 -11.94 -7.71 2.12
C TRP A 7 -11.39 -8.75 3.10
N LEU A 8 -11.99 -8.91 4.29
CA LEU A 8 -11.61 -9.94 5.28
C LEU A 8 -11.61 -11.36 4.70
N GLU A 9 -12.61 -11.71 3.88
CA GLU A 9 -12.68 -12.99 3.16
C GLU A 9 -11.52 -13.21 2.17
N SER A 10 -10.89 -12.13 1.68
CA SER A 10 -9.74 -12.19 0.77
C SER A 10 -8.38 -12.16 1.49
N VAL A 11 -8.31 -11.71 2.75
CA VAL A 11 -7.06 -11.64 3.55
C VAL A 11 -6.94 -12.79 4.55
N GLY A 12 -8.04 -13.47 4.89
CA GLY A 12 -8.06 -14.60 5.84
C GLY A 12 -7.24 -15.83 5.44
N ASP A 13 -6.69 -15.88 4.23
CA ASP A 13 -5.84 -16.98 3.75
C ASP A 13 -4.34 -16.83 4.09
N LEU A 14 -3.94 -15.80 4.84
CA LEU A 14 -2.51 -15.45 5.05
C LEU A 14 -1.97 -15.58 6.48
N ALA A 15 -2.59 -16.38 7.35
CA ALA A 15 -2.10 -16.64 8.71
C ALA A 15 -1.57 -18.07 8.93
N SER A 16 -0.24 -18.21 8.91
CA SER A 16 0.60 -19.21 9.60
C SER A 16 0.42 -20.72 9.32
N SER A 17 1.49 -21.48 9.58
CA SER A 17 1.60 -22.94 9.44
C SER A 17 0.67 -23.77 10.33
N THR A 18 -0.14 -23.13 11.18
CA THR A 18 -1.06 -23.77 12.13
C THR A 18 -2.40 -24.16 11.48
N SER A 19 -2.71 -23.63 10.29
CA SER A 19 -3.99 -23.84 9.59
C SER A 19 -4.11 -25.20 8.86
N ARG A 20 -3.06 -26.03 8.85
CA ARG A 20 -3.13 -27.38 8.23
C ARG A 20 -4.03 -28.35 8.98
N SER A 21 -4.30 -28.13 10.27
CA SER A 21 -5.21 -28.99 11.04
C SER A 21 -6.69 -28.67 10.78
N PHE A 22 -7.02 -27.42 10.42
CA PHE A 22 -8.41 -26.96 10.33
C PHE A 22 -9.10 -27.44 9.04
N PHE A 23 -8.34 -27.61 7.94
CA PHE A 23 -8.89 -28.05 6.65
C PHE A 23 -9.09 -29.57 6.51
N SER A 24 -8.80 -30.38 7.53
CA SER A 24 -9.15 -31.82 7.48
C SER A 24 -10.65 -32.08 7.70
N THR A 25 -11.38 -31.12 8.27
CA THR A 25 -12.76 -31.35 8.75
C THR A 25 -13.85 -30.78 7.83
N MET A 26 -13.54 -29.85 6.91
CA MET A 26 -14.55 -29.26 6.01
C MET A 26 -14.73 -30.01 4.68
N ARG A 27 -14.41 -31.31 4.64
CA ARG A 27 -14.60 -32.20 3.47
C ARG A 27 -16.03 -32.80 3.41
N ARG A 28 -17.09 -32.01 3.56
CA ARG A 28 -18.47 -32.48 3.28
C ARG A 28 -19.34 -31.37 2.66
N GLY A 29 -19.21 -31.17 1.35
CA GLY A 29 -20.10 -30.32 0.57
C GLY A 29 -21.53 -30.88 0.44
N GLY A 30 -22.52 -29.99 0.53
CA GLY A 30 -23.95 -30.30 0.32
C GLY A 30 -24.29 -30.67 -1.13
N ARG A 31 -25.38 -31.44 -1.31
CA ARG A 31 -25.92 -31.92 -2.60
C ARG A 31 -27.16 -31.13 -2.99
N ASP A 32 -27.42 -31.01 -4.28
CA ASP A 32 -28.68 -30.45 -4.80
C ASP A 32 -29.87 -31.42 -4.65
N SER A 33 -31.08 -30.94 -4.96
CA SER A 33 -32.34 -31.67 -4.87
C SER A 33 -32.49 -32.85 -5.86
N ARG A 34 -31.49 -33.13 -6.69
CA ARG A 34 -31.39 -34.33 -7.54
C ARG A 34 -30.12 -35.15 -7.25
N GLY A 35 -29.47 -34.90 -6.12
CA GLY A 35 -28.35 -35.70 -5.62
C GLY A 35 -27.04 -35.56 -6.40
N ARG A 36 -26.93 -34.59 -7.32
CA ARG A 36 -25.66 -34.35 -8.04
C ARG A 36 -24.82 -33.35 -7.26
N ARG A 37 -23.50 -33.61 -7.23
CA ARG A 37 -22.53 -32.64 -6.71
C ARG A 37 -22.45 -31.48 -7.69
N GLN A 38 -23.00 -30.34 -7.31
CA GLN A 38 -22.85 -29.10 -8.07
C GLN A 38 -21.43 -28.54 -7.83
N ARG A 39 -20.52 -28.82 -8.77
CA ARG A 39 -19.22 -28.14 -8.82
C ARG A 39 -19.46 -26.73 -9.36
N TYR A 40 -19.54 -25.74 -8.47
CA TYR A 40 -19.26 -24.36 -8.87
C TYR A 40 -17.79 -24.32 -9.32
N ARG A 41 -17.59 -24.04 -10.61
CA ARG A 41 -16.28 -23.88 -11.21
C ARG A 41 -15.74 -22.51 -10.79
N MET A 42 -15.19 -22.42 -9.59
CA MET A 42 -14.37 -21.28 -9.18
C MET A 42 -12.97 -21.41 -9.78
N ALA A 43 -12.45 -20.25 -10.19
CA ALA A 43 -11.06 -19.95 -10.55
C ALA A 43 -10.50 -20.71 -11.77
N HIS A 44 -10.31 -19.97 -12.87
CA HIS A 44 -9.02 -20.06 -13.53
C HIS A 44 -8.00 -19.51 -12.52
N GLU A 45 -7.36 -20.42 -11.77
CA GLU A 45 -6.09 -20.15 -11.13
C GLU A 45 -5.13 -19.70 -12.21
N ASP A 46 -4.67 -18.45 -12.11
CA ASP A 46 -3.66 -17.91 -13.00
C ASP A 46 -2.30 -18.55 -12.65
N ARG A 47 -2.01 -19.67 -13.32
CA ARG A 47 -0.82 -20.53 -13.13
C ARG A 47 0.50 -19.90 -13.61
N ARG A 48 0.63 -18.57 -13.57
CA ARG A 48 1.79 -17.86 -14.15
C ARG A 48 2.78 -17.32 -13.14
N PHE A 49 2.55 -17.48 -11.83
CA PHE A 49 3.41 -16.89 -10.80
C PHE A 49 3.92 -17.95 -9.81
N PRO A 50 5.18 -17.86 -9.35
CA PRO A 50 5.74 -18.83 -8.42
C PRO A 50 4.94 -18.84 -7.11
N GLU A 51 4.60 -20.03 -6.61
CA GLU A 51 3.74 -20.28 -5.43
C GLU A 51 4.25 -19.63 -4.11
N ASN A 52 5.45 -19.02 -4.12
CA ASN A 52 6.11 -18.46 -2.94
C ASN A 52 6.13 -16.91 -2.88
N THR A 53 5.53 -16.20 -3.83
CA THR A 53 5.52 -14.72 -3.82
C THR A 53 4.45 -14.18 -2.88
N VAL A 54 4.85 -13.34 -1.91
CA VAL A 54 3.93 -12.67 -0.97
C VAL A 54 3.44 -11.35 -1.59
N ARG A 55 2.15 -11.06 -1.53
CA ARG A 55 1.55 -9.83 -2.07
C ARG A 55 1.24 -8.85 -0.94
N TYR A 56 1.78 -7.64 -1.02
CA TYR A 56 1.50 -6.57 -0.04
C TYR A 56 0.18 -5.89 -0.34
N PRO A 57 -0.66 -5.57 0.66
CA PRO A 57 -1.67 -4.52 0.50
C PRO A 57 -1.00 -3.29 -0.13
N GLY A 58 -1.71 -2.58 -1.01
CA GLY A 58 -1.12 -1.44 -1.70
C GLY A 58 -0.47 -0.44 -0.73
N ILE A 59 0.54 0.27 -1.22
CA ILE A 59 1.29 1.25 -0.42
C ILE A 59 1.00 2.65 -0.96
N GLY A 60 0.39 3.50 -0.14
CA GLY A 60 0.04 4.85 -0.55
C GLY A 60 1.27 5.72 -0.77
N VAL A 61 1.30 6.51 -1.83
CA VAL A 61 2.29 7.58 -2.03
C VAL A 61 1.55 8.90 -2.14
N ILE A 62 1.77 9.79 -1.18
CA ILE A 62 1.11 11.09 -1.08
C ILE A 62 2.13 12.19 -1.37
N HIS A 63 1.82 13.05 -2.33
CA HIS A 63 2.60 14.26 -2.59
C HIS A 63 2.17 15.38 -1.65
N GLN A 64 3.10 15.98 -0.91
CA GLN A 64 2.90 17.16 -0.08
C GLN A 64 3.78 18.30 -0.59
N ARG A 65 3.14 19.32 -1.17
CA ARG A 65 3.79 20.57 -1.56
C ARG A 65 4.01 21.46 -0.33
N PHE A 66 4.89 22.44 -0.46
CA PHE A 66 5.20 23.37 0.62
C PHE A 66 3.93 24.03 1.18
N GLY A 67 3.76 23.97 2.51
CA GLY A 67 2.66 24.61 3.23
C GLY A 67 1.32 23.86 3.20
N GLN A 68 1.19 22.75 2.47
CA GLN A 68 -0.04 21.94 2.49
C GLN A 68 -0.18 21.22 3.83
N THR A 69 -1.29 21.46 4.52
CA THR A 69 -1.54 20.98 5.89
C THR A 69 -2.95 20.42 6.12
N SER A 70 -3.79 20.33 5.08
CA SER A 70 -5.11 19.68 5.16
C SER A 70 -5.18 18.41 4.29
N GLU A 71 -6.07 17.48 4.66
CA GLU A 71 -6.34 16.26 3.87
C GLU A 71 -6.71 16.58 2.42
N GLU A 72 -7.62 17.54 2.23
CA GLU A 72 -8.04 18.04 0.91
C GLU A 72 -6.84 18.49 0.07
N GLN A 73 -5.93 19.28 0.64
CA GLN A 73 -4.74 19.76 -0.07
C GLN A 73 -3.82 18.61 -0.49
N LEU A 74 -3.63 17.61 0.37
CA LEU A 74 -2.76 16.47 0.09
C LEU A 74 -3.29 15.60 -1.05
N PHE A 75 -4.61 15.34 -1.08
CA PHE A 75 -5.21 14.50 -2.13
C PHE A 75 -5.56 15.26 -3.40
N SER A 76 -5.59 16.60 -3.40
CA SER A 76 -5.94 17.41 -4.59
C SER A 76 -4.77 17.64 -5.56
N ASN A 77 -3.55 17.21 -5.24
CA ASN A 77 -2.40 17.32 -6.14
C ASN A 77 -2.61 16.44 -7.39
N SER A 78 -2.91 17.06 -8.54
CA SER A 78 -3.37 16.34 -9.73
C SER A 78 -2.25 15.68 -10.55
N LEU A 79 -1.06 16.27 -10.59
CA LEU A 79 0.07 15.79 -11.39
C LEU A 79 1.35 15.70 -10.55
N PRO A 80 2.18 14.67 -10.78
CA PRO A 80 3.50 14.60 -10.19
C PRO A 80 4.40 15.69 -10.78
N ASN A 81 5.24 16.29 -9.94
CA ASN A 81 6.27 17.22 -10.39
C ASN A 81 7.57 16.45 -10.74
N PRO A 82 8.57 17.09 -11.36
CA PRO A 82 9.81 16.40 -11.74
C PRO A 82 10.55 15.72 -10.58
N ALA A 83 10.47 16.29 -9.37
CA ALA A 83 11.10 15.71 -8.19
C ALA A 83 10.40 14.43 -7.73
N LEU A 84 9.06 14.42 -7.77
CA LEU A 84 8.25 13.24 -7.48
C LEU A 84 8.45 12.18 -8.55
N GLU A 85 8.50 12.54 -9.83
CA GLU A 85 8.76 11.56 -10.90
C GLU A 85 10.12 10.86 -10.71
N GLU A 86 11.19 11.62 -10.43
CA GLU A 86 12.51 11.04 -10.11
C GLU A 86 12.45 10.12 -8.87
N PHE A 87 11.65 10.47 -7.87
CA PHE A 87 11.47 9.63 -6.69
C PHE A 87 10.67 8.35 -6.97
N LEU A 88 9.63 8.43 -7.80
CA LEU A 88 8.83 7.28 -8.22
C LEU A 88 9.66 6.25 -8.99
N ASP A 89 10.64 6.71 -9.79
CA ASP A 89 11.59 5.83 -10.49
C ASP A 89 12.53 5.08 -9.53
N ILE A 90 12.77 5.62 -8.33
CA ILE A 90 13.51 4.92 -7.26
C ILE A 90 12.63 3.87 -6.59
N LEU A 91 11.33 4.13 -6.42
CA LEU A 91 10.43 3.19 -5.75
C LEU A 91 10.24 1.91 -6.56
N GLY A 92 10.14 2.01 -7.88
CA GLY A 92 9.93 0.87 -8.74
C GLY A 92 9.73 1.25 -10.19
N ARG A 93 9.21 0.29 -10.95
CA ARG A 93 8.93 0.44 -12.37
C ARG A 93 7.54 1.06 -12.58
N ARG A 94 7.43 2.01 -13.51
CA ARG A 94 6.15 2.46 -14.06
C ARG A 94 5.48 1.32 -14.86
N VAL A 95 4.22 1.06 -14.55
CA VAL A 95 3.41 0.04 -15.24
C VAL A 95 2.12 0.67 -15.74
N ARG A 96 1.72 0.34 -16.98
CA ARG A 96 0.37 0.63 -17.47
C ARG A 96 -0.62 -0.31 -16.80
N LEU A 97 -1.73 0.23 -16.32
CA LEU A 97 -2.76 -0.55 -15.63
C LEU A 97 -3.67 -1.30 -16.60
N LYS A 98 -4.00 -0.69 -17.74
CA LYS A 98 -4.80 -1.34 -18.77
C LYS A 98 -4.09 -2.63 -19.24
N ASP A 99 -4.81 -3.74 -19.14
CA ASP A 99 -4.33 -5.09 -19.51
C ASP A 99 -3.10 -5.56 -18.71
N HIS A 100 -2.86 -4.99 -17.52
CA HIS A 100 -1.79 -5.44 -16.62
C HIS A 100 -2.11 -6.84 -16.06
N GLU A 101 -1.26 -7.81 -16.36
CA GLU A 101 -1.40 -9.20 -15.89
C GLU A 101 -0.74 -9.46 -14.51
N GLY A 102 0.04 -8.52 -13.97
CA GLY A 102 0.74 -8.68 -12.68
C GLY A 102 -0.11 -8.35 -11.45
N TYR A 103 0.52 -8.34 -10.27
CA TYR A 103 -0.18 -7.96 -9.04
C TYR A 103 -0.70 -6.52 -9.10
N ARG A 104 -2.02 -6.36 -8.96
CA ARG A 104 -2.70 -5.07 -9.18
C ARG A 104 -2.94 -4.22 -7.94
N GLY A 105 -2.67 -4.71 -6.73
CA GLY A 105 -2.88 -3.91 -5.50
C GLY A 105 -4.33 -3.46 -5.23
N GLY A 106 -5.32 -3.96 -5.97
CA GLY A 106 -6.70 -3.45 -5.92
C GLY A 106 -7.01 -2.32 -6.92
N LEU A 107 -6.07 -1.96 -7.79
CA LEU A 107 -6.26 -1.05 -8.91
C LEU A 107 -7.04 -1.74 -10.06
N ASP A 108 -7.77 -0.95 -10.82
CA ASP A 108 -8.55 -1.38 -11.99
C ASP A 108 -7.66 -1.50 -13.24
N THR A 109 -7.60 -2.71 -13.78
CA THR A 109 -6.81 -3.04 -14.98
C THR A 109 -7.67 -3.19 -16.24
N ILE A 110 -9.00 -3.01 -16.12
CA ILE A 110 -9.97 -3.29 -17.19
C ILE A 110 -10.62 -2.00 -17.68
N HIS A 111 -11.18 -1.18 -16.78
CA HIS A 111 -12.03 -0.03 -17.16
C HIS A 111 -11.32 1.32 -17.00
N GLY A 112 -10.11 1.34 -16.43
CA GLY A 112 -9.31 2.56 -16.24
C GLY A 112 -9.81 3.47 -15.12
N HIS A 113 -10.64 2.97 -14.19
CA HIS A 113 -11.21 3.78 -13.10
C HIS A 113 -10.18 4.22 -12.05
N THR A 114 -8.97 3.68 -12.07
CA THR A 114 -7.91 3.98 -11.10
C THR A 114 -6.66 4.56 -11.77
N GLY A 115 -6.84 5.25 -12.91
CA GLY A 115 -5.75 5.88 -13.64
C GLY A 115 -5.19 5.00 -14.76
N ALA A 116 -4.28 5.56 -15.54
CA ALA A 116 -3.65 4.86 -16.66
C ALA A 116 -2.43 4.04 -16.25
N GLU A 117 -1.71 4.50 -15.21
CA GLU A 117 -0.42 3.96 -14.80
C GLU A 117 -0.26 3.95 -13.29
N SER A 118 0.66 3.13 -12.81
CA SER A 118 1.10 3.10 -11.42
C SER A 118 2.57 2.69 -11.30
N VAL A 119 3.10 2.62 -10.09
CA VAL A 119 4.46 2.12 -9.81
C VAL A 119 4.35 0.76 -9.14
N HIS A 120 5.17 -0.18 -9.61
CA HIS A 120 5.23 -1.55 -9.12
C HIS A 120 6.68 -1.98 -8.91
N THR A 121 6.94 -2.75 -7.85
CA THR A 121 8.23 -3.39 -7.63
C THR A 121 8.09 -4.77 -7.02
N THR A 122 9.12 -5.59 -7.19
CA THR A 122 9.28 -6.86 -6.47
C THR A 122 10.52 -6.76 -5.60
N PHE A 123 10.36 -6.93 -4.29
CA PHE A 123 11.44 -6.77 -3.33
C PHE A 123 11.42 -7.91 -2.31
N ARG A 124 12.48 -8.74 -2.27
CA ARG A 124 12.60 -9.91 -1.38
C ARG A 124 11.38 -10.83 -1.45
N ASP A 125 11.04 -11.25 -2.67
CA ASP A 125 9.88 -12.10 -3.01
C ASP A 125 8.52 -11.51 -2.62
N ARG A 126 8.46 -10.18 -2.46
CA ARG A 126 7.23 -9.45 -2.18
C ARG A 126 6.87 -8.53 -3.34
N GLU A 127 5.66 -8.69 -3.88
CA GLU A 127 5.10 -7.76 -4.86
C GLU A 127 4.47 -6.57 -4.15
N ILE A 128 4.85 -5.36 -4.57
CA ILE A 128 4.38 -4.10 -4.01
C ILE A 128 3.81 -3.26 -5.15
N MET A 129 2.53 -2.91 -5.02
CA MET A 129 1.85 -1.94 -5.87
C MET A 129 1.68 -0.64 -5.10
N PHE A 130 2.10 0.49 -5.69
CA PHE A 130 1.98 1.79 -5.04
C PHE A 130 0.69 2.51 -5.45
N HIS A 131 -0.07 3.02 -4.49
CA HIS A 131 -1.22 3.88 -4.74
C HIS A 131 -0.75 5.34 -4.77
N VAL A 132 -0.26 5.80 -5.93
CA VAL A 132 0.28 7.16 -6.07
C VAL A 132 -0.87 8.17 -6.24
N SER A 133 -1.02 9.09 -5.29
CA SER A 133 -2.18 10.01 -5.25
C SER A 133 -2.35 10.81 -6.54
N SER A 134 -1.24 11.27 -7.14
CA SER A 134 -1.22 12.02 -8.39
C SER A 134 -1.39 11.18 -9.66
N LEU A 135 -1.34 9.85 -9.58
CA LEU A 135 -1.63 8.95 -10.71
C LEU A 135 -3.04 8.36 -10.65
N LEU A 136 -3.68 8.41 -9.48
CA LEU A 136 -5.10 8.12 -9.32
C LEU A 136 -5.95 9.27 -9.89
N PRO A 137 -7.17 9.00 -10.42
CA PRO A 137 -7.99 10.05 -11.02
C PRO A 137 -8.33 11.18 -10.05
N PHE A 138 -8.28 12.41 -10.55
CA PHE A 138 -8.72 13.60 -9.84
C PHE A 138 -10.20 13.88 -10.15
N THR A 139 -10.98 14.30 -9.14
CA THR A 139 -12.39 14.66 -9.31
C THR A 139 -12.62 16.11 -8.91
N GLU A 140 -12.91 17.00 -9.87
CA GLU A 140 -12.93 18.46 -9.64
C GLU A 140 -13.92 18.92 -8.56
N ASN A 141 -15.09 18.27 -8.46
CA ASN A 141 -16.15 18.63 -7.51
C ASN A 141 -16.19 17.72 -6.27
N ASP A 142 -15.04 17.17 -5.88
CA ASP A 142 -14.91 16.31 -4.70
C ASP A 142 -13.72 16.77 -3.82
N PRO A 143 -13.94 17.68 -2.87
CA PRO A 143 -12.90 18.15 -1.96
C PRO A 143 -12.24 17.03 -1.14
N GLN A 144 -12.95 15.92 -0.92
CA GLN A 144 -12.41 14.76 -0.18
C GLN A 144 -11.62 13.80 -1.06
N GLN A 145 -11.70 13.96 -2.39
CA GLN A 145 -11.09 13.07 -3.39
C GLN A 145 -11.32 11.59 -3.03
N VAL A 146 -12.58 11.21 -2.82
CA VAL A 146 -13.02 9.92 -2.28
C VAL A 146 -12.43 8.75 -3.05
N GLN A 147 -12.28 8.85 -4.37
CA GLN A 147 -11.66 7.78 -5.16
C GLN A 147 -10.19 7.56 -4.79
N ARG A 148 -9.40 8.64 -4.62
CA ARG A 148 -8.00 8.55 -4.18
C ARG A 148 -7.91 8.02 -2.75
N LYS A 149 -8.73 8.57 -1.87
CA LYS A 149 -8.81 8.19 -0.45
C LYS A 149 -9.28 6.74 -0.27
N ARG A 150 -10.13 6.22 -1.14
CA ARG A 150 -10.59 4.82 -1.08
C ARG A 150 -9.44 3.82 -1.26
N HIS A 151 -8.43 4.16 -2.05
CA HIS A 151 -7.24 3.33 -2.18
C HIS A 151 -6.28 3.61 -1.02
N ILE A 152 -5.74 4.82 -0.97
CA ILE A 152 -4.67 5.20 -0.02
C ILE A 152 -5.14 5.13 1.43
N GLY A 153 -6.37 5.55 1.72
CA GLY A 153 -6.94 5.53 3.06
C GLY A 153 -7.27 4.12 3.57
N ASN A 154 -7.23 3.09 2.73
CA ASN A 154 -7.35 1.69 3.13
C ASN A 154 -6.00 0.97 3.20
N ASP A 155 -4.90 1.66 2.85
CA ASP A 155 -3.56 1.13 3.03
C ASP A 155 -3.16 1.20 4.51
N ILE A 156 -2.21 0.36 4.93
CA ILE A 156 -1.70 0.35 6.31
C ILE A 156 -0.55 1.34 6.47
N VAL A 157 0.29 1.45 5.45
CA VAL A 157 1.48 2.29 5.40
C VAL A 157 1.40 3.23 4.19
N SER A 158 1.80 4.48 4.38
CA SER A 158 1.95 5.43 3.27
C SER A 158 3.29 6.17 3.31
N VAL A 159 3.85 6.41 2.14
CA VAL A 159 4.97 7.32 1.93
C VAL A 159 4.43 8.72 1.68
N VAL A 160 4.94 9.71 2.42
CA VAL A 160 4.65 11.13 2.18
C VAL A 160 5.87 11.77 1.54
N PHE A 161 5.80 12.07 0.24
CA PHE A 161 6.86 12.76 -0.48
C PHE A 161 6.70 14.28 -0.35
N GLN A 162 7.72 14.96 0.14
CA GLN A 162 7.71 16.40 0.38
C GLN A 162 8.67 17.15 -0.56
N ASP A 163 8.16 18.19 -1.22
CA ASP A 163 8.97 19.11 -2.03
C ASP A 163 9.93 19.95 -1.17
N ALA A 164 9.46 20.33 0.02
CA ALA A 164 10.17 21.12 1.00
C ALA A 164 9.69 20.77 2.40
N ASN A 165 10.51 21.07 3.41
CA ASN A 165 10.17 20.81 4.80
C ASN A 165 8.82 21.41 5.16
N THR A 166 7.84 20.55 5.39
CA THR A 166 6.47 20.91 5.75
C THR A 166 6.04 20.03 6.92
N PRO A 167 5.40 20.57 7.96
CA PRO A 167 4.90 19.73 9.04
C PRO A 167 3.95 18.65 8.52
N PHE A 168 4.12 17.43 9.02
CA PHE A 168 3.22 16.31 8.76
C PHE A 168 2.93 15.56 10.06
N THR A 169 1.67 15.21 10.28
CA THR A 169 1.23 14.37 11.39
C THR A 169 0.19 13.37 10.91
N PRO A 170 0.14 12.13 11.45
CA PRO A 170 -0.86 11.12 11.08
C PRO A 170 -2.30 11.63 11.16
N ASN A 171 -2.59 12.58 12.06
CA ASN A 171 -3.93 13.16 12.25
C ASN A 171 -4.41 14.01 11.06
N MET A 172 -3.54 14.37 10.13
CA MET A 172 -3.91 15.11 8.92
C MET A 172 -4.75 14.27 7.94
N ILE A 173 -4.70 12.94 8.04
CA ILE A 173 -5.45 12.03 7.18
C ILE A 173 -6.35 11.18 8.06
N VAL A 174 -7.66 11.29 7.84
CA VAL A 174 -8.68 10.55 8.58
C VAL A 174 -8.83 9.17 7.95
N SER A 175 -8.21 8.17 8.58
CA SER A 175 -8.30 6.77 8.18
C SER A 175 -8.34 5.83 9.39
N HIS A 176 -9.07 4.72 9.24
CA HIS A 176 -9.05 3.61 10.19
C HIS A 176 -7.87 2.65 9.98
N PHE A 177 -7.28 2.62 8.78
CA PHE A 177 -6.27 1.65 8.36
C PHE A 177 -4.86 2.21 8.31
N LEU A 178 -4.67 3.48 7.97
CA LEU A 178 -3.34 4.09 7.93
C LEU A 178 -2.79 4.22 9.36
N HIS A 179 -1.71 3.49 9.65
CA HIS A 179 -1.08 3.44 10.97
C HIS A 179 0.35 4.00 10.97
N SER A 180 1.05 3.94 9.85
CA SER A 180 2.46 4.36 9.74
C SER A 180 2.72 5.16 8.48
N PHE A 181 3.54 6.20 8.61
CA PHE A 181 3.96 7.08 7.53
C PHE A 181 5.47 7.18 7.47
N VAL A 182 6.04 6.98 6.28
CA VAL A 182 7.45 7.27 5.99
C VAL A 182 7.49 8.58 5.21
N VAL A 183 7.96 9.64 5.86
CA VAL A 183 8.05 10.98 5.25
C VAL A 183 9.41 11.13 4.59
N VAL A 184 9.41 11.44 3.30
CA VAL A 184 10.59 11.58 2.45
C VAL A 184 10.62 12.99 1.88
N GLN A 185 11.50 13.83 2.41
CA GLN A 185 11.71 15.19 1.92
C GLN A 185 12.90 15.21 0.95
N VAL A 186 12.67 15.69 -0.27
CA VAL A 186 13.74 15.83 -1.26
C VAL A 186 14.66 17.02 -0.95
N VAL A 187 15.94 16.87 -1.28
CA VAL A 187 16.99 17.89 -1.16
C VAL A 187 17.78 17.90 -2.47
N GLU A 188 17.91 19.06 -3.10
CA GLU A 188 18.54 19.22 -4.42
C GLU A 188 17.98 18.27 -5.49
N PRO A 189 16.64 18.23 -5.69
CA PRO A 189 15.99 17.32 -6.64
C PRO A 189 16.52 17.48 -8.06
N ASN A 190 16.42 16.42 -8.85
CA ASN A 190 16.77 16.39 -10.27
C ASN A 190 18.22 16.85 -10.54
N SER A 191 19.14 16.54 -9.63
CA SER A 191 20.57 16.86 -9.75
C SER A 191 21.44 15.62 -9.51
N SER A 192 22.76 15.74 -9.74
CA SER A 192 23.72 14.69 -9.36
C SER A 192 23.87 14.52 -7.85
N ASN A 193 23.41 15.50 -7.06
CA ASN A 193 23.47 15.51 -5.61
C ASN A 193 22.07 15.35 -4.95
N THR A 194 21.08 14.80 -5.70
CA THR A 194 19.75 14.51 -5.14
C THR A 194 19.89 13.66 -3.87
N ARG A 195 19.31 14.15 -2.79
CA ARG A 195 19.27 13.52 -1.47
C ARG A 195 17.85 13.50 -0.92
N TYR A 196 17.62 12.61 0.02
CA TYR A 196 16.33 12.41 0.66
C TYR A 196 16.50 12.41 2.18
N LYS A 197 15.89 13.38 2.85
CA LYS A 197 15.77 13.41 4.30
C LYS A 197 14.55 12.58 4.69
N VAL A 198 14.77 11.57 5.53
CA VAL A 198 13.71 10.64 5.93
C VAL A 198 13.33 10.86 7.39
N SER A 199 12.04 10.86 7.67
CA SER A 199 11.50 10.76 9.01
C SER A 199 10.32 9.79 9.03
N VAL A 200 9.92 9.35 10.22
CA VAL A 200 8.86 8.37 10.40
C VAL A 200 7.92 8.90 11.45
N THR A 201 6.62 8.79 11.18
CA THR A 201 5.58 9.05 12.16
C THR A 201 4.53 7.95 12.07
N SER A 202 4.00 7.53 13.21
CA SER A 202 2.99 6.47 13.29
C SER A 202 1.98 6.82 14.38
N ARG A 203 0.91 6.03 14.46
CA ARG A 203 0.05 6.01 15.65
C ARG A 203 0.85 5.53 16.86
N SER A 204 0.41 5.91 18.05
CA SER A 204 1.11 5.67 19.32
C SER A 204 1.19 4.19 19.71
N ASP A 205 0.28 3.36 19.19
CA ASP A 205 0.19 1.93 19.44
C ASP A 205 1.03 1.07 18.47
N VAL A 206 1.70 1.70 17.49
CA VAL A 206 2.61 1.01 16.59
C VAL A 206 4.00 0.91 17.25
N PRO A 207 4.55 -0.30 17.48
CA PRO A 207 5.88 -0.45 18.04
C PRO A 207 6.96 0.03 17.09
N PHE A 208 8.18 0.25 17.59
CA PHE A 208 9.32 0.56 16.75
C PHE A 208 9.55 -0.51 15.66
N PHE A 209 9.93 -0.07 14.46
CA PHE A 209 10.29 -0.93 13.35
C PHE A 209 11.59 -0.48 12.70
N GLY A 210 12.44 -1.45 12.36
CA GLY A 210 13.71 -1.21 11.67
C GLY A 210 13.54 -1.00 10.16
N PRO A 211 14.64 -0.73 9.43
CA PRO A 211 15.96 -0.35 9.96
C PRO A 211 15.94 1.01 10.70
N PRO A 212 16.82 1.24 11.69
CA PRO A 212 16.92 2.55 12.33
C PRO A 212 17.34 3.63 11.33
N LEU A 213 16.92 4.88 11.56
CA LEU A 213 17.37 6.01 10.75
C LEU A 213 18.85 6.30 11.04
N PRO A 214 19.66 6.64 10.03
CA PRO A 214 21.03 7.09 10.24
C PRO A 214 21.05 8.48 10.92
N SER A 215 22.23 8.90 11.39
CA SER A 215 22.46 10.25 11.91
C SER A 215 23.58 10.92 11.08
N PRO A 216 23.26 11.91 10.23
CA PRO A 216 21.93 12.46 9.95
C PRO A 216 21.03 11.51 9.14
N ALA A 217 19.71 11.66 9.26
CA ALA A 217 18.69 10.85 8.57
C ALA A 217 18.54 11.23 7.08
N VAL A 218 19.66 11.27 6.35
CA VAL A 218 19.74 11.73 4.96
C VAL A 218 20.39 10.65 4.10
N PHE A 219 19.76 10.36 2.97
CA PHE A 219 20.22 9.36 2.01
C PHE A 219 20.53 10.04 0.67
N ARG A 220 21.49 9.50 -0.08
CA ARG A 220 21.69 9.87 -1.48
C ARG A 220 20.75 9.06 -2.37
N LYS A 221 20.34 9.62 -3.50
CA LYS A 221 19.65 8.86 -4.55
C LYS A 221 20.52 7.66 -4.96
N GLY A 222 19.96 6.45 -4.88
CA GLY A 222 20.66 5.22 -5.25
C GLY A 222 20.00 3.96 -4.71
N PRO A 223 20.54 2.78 -5.05
CA PRO A 223 20.01 1.48 -4.63
C PRO A 223 19.96 1.30 -3.11
N GLU A 224 20.92 1.87 -2.38
CA GLU A 224 20.98 1.77 -0.91
C GLU A 224 19.77 2.48 -0.25
N PHE A 225 19.36 3.62 -0.82
CA PHE A 225 18.17 4.32 -0.36
C PHE A 225 16.90 3.54 -0.68
N GLN A 226 16.80 2.96 -1.88
CA GLN A 226 15.68 2.11 -2.27
C GLN A 226 15.55 0.90 -1.32
N GLU A 227 16.64 0.19 -1.06
CA GLU A 227 16.65 -0.96 -0.15
C GLU A 227 16.22 -0.57 1.28
N PHE A 228 16.76 0.54 1.79
CA PHE A 228 16.36 1.07 3.09
C PHE A 228 14.86 1.37 3.13
N LEU A 229 14.34 2.10 2.13
CA LEU A 229 12.97 2.57 2.10
C LEU A 229 11.97 1.41 1.99
N LEU A 230 12.19 0.47 1.07
CA LEU A 230 11.31 -0.69 0.90
C LEU A 230 11.33 -1.60 2.14
N THR A 231 12.51 -1.83 2.72
CA THR A 231 12.61 -2.58 4.00
C THR A 231 11.86 -1.86 5.13
N LYS A 232 11.99 -0.53 5.21
CA LYS A 232 11.33 0.28 6.23
C LYS A 232 9.80 0.23 6.12
N ILE A 233 9.27 0.32 4.89
CA ILE A 233 7.82 0.22 4.60
C ILE A 233 7.28 -1.16 5.02
N ILE A 234 7.94 -2.23 4.60
CA ILE A 234 7.57 -3.62 4.94
C ILE A 234 7.53 -3.84 6.46
N ASN A 235 8.55 -3.36 7.17
CA ASN A 235 8.62 -3.51 8.61
C ASN A 235 7.59 -2.62 9.33
N ALA A 236 7.27 -1.44 8.76
CA ALA A 236 6.23 -0.56 9.29
C ALA A 236 4.85 -1.24 9.26
N GLU A 237 4.55 -1.96 8.19
CA GLU A 237 3.30 -2.70 8.06
C GLU A 237 3.27 -3.87 9.06
N THR A 238 4.34 -4.65 9.12
CA THR A 238 4.46 -5.77 10.08
C THR A 238 4.30 -5.29 11.52
N ALA A 239 4.82 -4.10 11.85
CA ALA A 239 4.63 -3.49 13.17
C ALA A 239 3.20 -2.99 13.38
N ALA A 240 2.55 -2.42 12.35
CA ALA A 240 1.19 -1.93 12.44
C ALA A 240 0.17 -3.05 12.75
N TYR A 241 0.37 -4.27 12.25
CA TYR A 241 -0.49 -5.42 12.63
C TYR A 241 -0.43 -5.75 14.13
N LYS A 242 0.66 -5.39 14.82
CA LYS A 242 0.79 -5.57 16.28
C LYS A 242 0.11 -4.47 17.09
N ALA A 243 -0.42 -3.44 16.44
CA ALA A 243 -1.18 -2.39 17.10
C ALA A 243 -2.51 -2.94 17.64
N GLU A 244 -2.96 -2.44 18.79
CA GLU A 244 -4.12 -2.99 19.51
C GLU A 244 -5.40 -3.10 18.67
N ARG A 245 -5.60 -2.18 17.72
CA ARG A 245 -6.79 -2.19 16.85
C ARG A 245 -6.81 -3.39 15.90
N PHE A 246 -5.66 -3.78 15.34
CA PHE A 246 -5.59 -4.97 14.49
C PHE A 246 -5.57 -6.25 15.31
N ALA A 247 -4.90 -6.25 16.47
CA ALA A 247 -4.94 -7.39 17.40
C ALA A 247 -6.37 -7.74 17.85
N LYS A 248 -7.24 -6.73 18.05
CA LYS A 248 -8.66 -6.95 18.39
C LYS A 248 -9.51 -7.47 17.23
N LEU A 249 -9.19 -7.09 15.98
CA LEU A 249 -9.84 -7.61 14.77
C LEU A 249 -9.45 -9.08 14.50
N GLU A 250 -8.20 -9.46 14.79
CA GLU A 250 -7.74 -10.86 14.73
C GLU A 250 -8.42 -11.71 15.81
N ALA A 251 -8.49 -11.23 17.05
CA ALA A 251 -9.09 -11.96 18.17
C ALA A 251 -10.63 -12.09 18.12
N SER A 252 -11.32 -11.23 17.35
CA SER A 252 -12.78 -11.31 17.19
C SER A 252 -13.25 -12.31 16.12
N ASN A 253 -12.31 -12.96 15.43
CA ASN A 253 -12.57 -13.98 14.41
C ASN A 253 -12.28 -15.42 14.90
N GLU A 254 -11.95 -15.59 16.18
CA GLU A 254 -11.94 -16.88 16.90
C GLU A 254 -13.25 -17.10 17.66
#